data_AF-A0A972WZ88-F1
#
_entry.id   AF-A0A972WZ88-F1
#
_cell.length_a   1.000
_cell.length_b   1.000
_cell.length_c   1.000
_cell.angle_alpha   90.00
_cell.angle_beta   90.00
_cell.angle_gamma   90.00
#
_symmetry.space_group_name_H-M   'P 1'
#
loop_
_entity.id
_entity.type
_entity.pdbx_description
1 polymer ?
#
loop_
_entity_poly.entity_id
_entity_poly.type
_entity_poly.pdbx_seq_one_letter_code
_entity_poly.pdbx_strand_id
1 'polypeptide(L)'
;MRISTGFCFAGLYVVAESWLNGLAENHFRGRLLAIYNVVTIGAYGVGQLLVFNFDARNVSGYAFAAIVASLAVIPVAISEQAATPEIKNHVHVSLRELARIVPTGAGTILLVGLAHGGMLGMAVIHATRDGLSVGRVGILIAALQLGGMAFTWPISSASDDIDRRIIGLLCCIGVIALGAVMLSQPTGNNWTILLLFAIGGFSFPLYAVGGAYTNDWVSPEQMGAAASQLVTLYGFGAMIGPLVAAPFLDIIGTQGFAWSIISLHALILLFLIYRIRAWHEPVTTKHWDDVSFHGRAFFIPATIVSLGVNRRGQSTRRRQQTAEQQQQL
;
A
#
# COMPACT_ATOMS: atom_id res chain seq x y z
N MET A 1 -22.87 -3.50 15.41
CA MET A 1 -21.51 -3.91 15.83
C MET A 1 -20.40 -3.29 14.96
N ARG A 2 -20.36 -3.47 13.63
CA ARG A 2 -19.21 -3.01 12.79
C ARG A 2 -18.87 -1.51 12.92
N ILE A 3 -19.88 -0.62 12.95
CA ILE A 3 -19.66 0.83 13.12
C ILE A 3 -19.03 1.12 14.48
N SER A 4 -19.57 0.55 15.57
CA SER A 4 -19.06 0.74 16.93
C SER A 4 -17.63 0.24 17.06
N THR A 5 -17.34 -0.97 16.56
CA THR A 5 -15.98 -1.53 16.58
C THR A 5 -15.01 -0.67 15.78
N GLY A 6 -15.42 -0.17 14.61
CA GLY A 6 -14.60 0.74 13.80
C GLY A 6 -14.31 2.06 14.52
N PHE A 7 -15.32 2.67 15.14
CA PHE A 7 -15.16 3.88 15.94
C PHE A 7 -14.20 3.67 17.12
N CYS A 8 -14.33 2.55 17.85
CA CYS A 8 -13.43 2.21 18.95
C CYS A 8 -11.99 2.03 18.48
N PHE A 9 -11.74 1.31 17.38
CA PHE A 9 -10.38 1.13 16.85
C PHE A 9 -9.79 2.44 16.35
N ALA A 10 -10.56 3.28 15.65
CA ALA A 10 -10.10 4.59 15.21
C ALA A 10 -9.68 5.47 16.39
N GLY A 11 -10.51 5.51 17.45
CA GLY A 11 -10.17 6.23 18.68
C GLY A 11 -8.91 5.67 19.34
N LEU A 12 -8.76 4.34 19.42
CA LEU A 12 -7.60 3.68 19.99
C LEU A 12 -6.31 4.02 19.23
N TYR A 13 -6.35 4.02 17.89
CA TYR A 13 -5.22 4.42 17.06
C TYR A 13 -4.84 5.89 17.27
N VAL A 14 -5.82 6.80 17.23
CA VAL A 14 -5.57 8.24 17.43
C VAL A 14 -4.96 8.52 18.80
N VAL A 15 -5.48 7.88 19.86
CA VAL A 15 -4.95 8.04 21.22
C VAL A 15 -3.52 7.48 21.32
N ALA A 16 -3.28 6.27 20.82
CA ALA A 16 -1.97 5.64 20.86
C ALA A 16 -0.91 6.46 20.10
N GLU A 17 -1.23 6.91 18.89
CA GLU A 17 -0.32 7.74 18.09
C GLU A 17 -0.06 9.10 18.75
N SER A 18 -1.08 9.72 19.35
CA SER A 18 -0.93 11.01 20.02
C SER A 18 -0.01 10.91 21.23
N TRP A 19 -0.17 9.88 22.07
CA TRP A 19 0.70 9.64 23.23
C TRP A 19 2.13 9.32 22.81
N LEU A 20 2.33 8.43 21.83
CA LEU A 20 3.66 8.11 21.31
C LEU A 20 4.36 9.33 20.73
N ASN A 21 3.64 10.18 19.98
CA ASN A 21 4.21 11.41 19.42
C ASN A 21 4.52 12.46 20.49
N GLY A 22 3.73 12.52 21.57
CA GLY A 22 3.95 13.39 22.72
C GLY A 22 5.18 13.00 23.55
N LEU A 23 5.42 11.70 23.73
CA LEU A 23 6.58 11.16 24.46
C LEU A 23 7.88 11.12 23.63
N ALA A 24 7.76 11.19 22.31
CA ALA A 24 8.88 11.10 21.40
C ALA A 24 9.73 12.38 21.37
N GLU A 25 10.94 12.33 21.90
CA GLU A 25 11.94 13.38 21.68
C GLU A 25 12.53 13.28 20.26
N ASN A 26 13.00 14.41 19.72
CA ASN A 26 13.51 14.52 18.35
C ASN A 26 14.60 13.50 18.01
N HIS A 27 15.45 13.14 18.97
CA HIS A 27 16.59 12.25 18.73
C HIS A 27 16.21 10.78 18.55
N PHE A 28 15.04 10.34 19.03
CA PHE A 28 14.57 8.94 18.89
C PHE A 28 13.15 8.77 18.35
N ARG A 29 12.45 9.86 18.02
CA ARG A 29 11.08 9.84 17.49
C ARG A 29 10.88 8.85 16.36
N GLY A 30 11.75 8.89 15.34
CA GLY A 30 11.66 7.97 14.20
C GLY A 30 11.78 6.50 14.60
N ARG A 31 12.68 6.18 15.55
CA ARG A 31 12.87 4.82 16.06
C ARG A 31 11.65 4.34 16.85
N LEU A 32 11.06 5.21 17.68
CA LEU A 32 9.86 4.88 18.46
C LEU A 32 8.68 4.56 17.54
N LEU A 33 8.41 5.43 16.56
CA LEU A 33 7.33 5.24 15.60
C LEU A 33 7.57 4.02 14.69
N ALA A 34 8.83 3.72 14.36
CA ALA A 34 9.17 2.50 13.61
C ALA A 34 8.86 1.23 14.42
N ILE A 35 9.27 1.17 15.70
CA ILE A 35 8.96 0.03 16.58
C ILE A 35 7.46 -0.15 16.72
N TYR A 36 6.72 0.93 16.95
CA TYR A 36 5.26 0.93 16.99
C TYR A 36 4.65 0.29 15.74
N ASN A 37 5.08 0.72 14.55
CA ASN A 37 4.56 0.19 13.29
C ASN A 37 4.90 -1.30 13.10
N VAL A 38 6.13 -1.71 13.43
CA VAL A 38 6.54 -3.13 13.33
C VAL A 38 5.70 -4.01 14.25
N VAL A 39 5.46 -3.56 15.49
CA VAL A 39 4.61 -4.29 16.46
C VAL A 39 3.17 -4.37 15.96
N THR A 40 2.60 -3.26 15.47
CA THR A 40 1.22 -3.22 14.92
C THR A 40 1.06 -4.17 13.73
N ILE A 41 1.97 -4.10 12.76
CA ILE A 41 1.95 -4.95 11.57
C ILE A 41 2.16 -6.43 11.95
N GLY A 42 3.10 -6.71 12.85
CA GLY A 42 3.35 -8.05 13.37
C GLY A 42 2.13 -8.63 14.08
N ALA A 43 1.48 -7.85 14.94
CA ALA A 43 0.26 -8.24 15.63
C ALA A 43 -0.90 -8.53 14.66
N TYR A 44 -1.05 -7.74 13.59
CA TYR A 44 -2.00 -8.05 12.52
C TYR A 44 -1.72 -9.40 11.87
N GLY A 45 -0.46 -9.67 11.50
CA GLY A 45 -0.06 -10.94 10.90
C GLY A 45 -0.34 -12.13 11.83
N VAL A 46 0.09 -12.04 13.09
CA VAL A 46 -0.16 -13.07 14.11
C VAL A 46 -1.66 -13.27 14.35
N GLY A 47 -2.43 -12.18 14.43
CA GLY A 47 -3.88 -12.23 14.60
C GLY A 47 -4.58 -12.99 13.47
N GLN A 48 -4.20 -12.75 12.21
CA GLN A 48 -4.75 -13.48 11.05
C GLN A 48 -4.45 -14.98 11.13
N LEU A 49 -3.27 -15.37 11.62
CA LEU A 49 -2.91 -16.78 11.79
C LEU A 49 -3.66 -17.43 12.96
N LEU A 50 -3.86 -16.71 14.07
CA LEU A 50 -4.57 -17.22 15.24
C LEU A 50 -6.04 -17.53 14.95
N VAL A 51 -6.68 -16.80 14.02
CA VAL A 51 -8.07 -17.04 13.59
C VAL A 51 -8.26 -18.48 13.06
N PHE A 52 -7.21 -19.13 12.55
CA PHE A 52 -7.27 -20.53 12.09
C PHE A 52 -7.78 -21.51 13.17
N ASN A 53 -7.45 -21.26 14.44
CA ASN A 53 -7.77 -22.18 15.53
C ASN A 53 -9.19 -21.98 16.09
N PHE A 54 -9.97 -21.04 15.57
CA PHE A 54 -11.27 -20.67 16.12
C PHE A 54 -12.38 -20.80 15.08
N ASP A 55 -13.45 -21.51 15.45
CA ASP A 55 -14.70 -21.52 14.68
C ASP A 55 -15.50 -20.25 14.98
N ALA A 56 -15.85 -19.49 13.94
CA ALA A 56 -16.62 -18.25 14.04
C ALA A 56 -18.03 -18.42 14.62
N ARG A 57 -18.55 -19.66 14.69
CA ARG A 57 -19.83 -19.99 15.33
C ARG A 57 -19.74 -20.08 16.85
N ASN A 58 -18.52 -20.27 17.38
CA ASN A 58 -18.27 -20.45 18.80
C ASN A 58 -17.78 -19.15 19.44
N VAL A 59 -18.15 -18.93 20.70
CA VAL A 59 -17.75 -17.73 21.46
C VAL A 59 -16.25 -17.71 21.78
N SER A 60 -15.56 -18.86 21.72
CA SER A 60 -14.16 -19.01 22.15
C SER A 60 -13.19 -18.05 21.49
N GLY A 61 -13.27 -17.86 20.17
CA GLY A 61 -12.40 -16.91 19.45
C GLY A 61 -12.65 -15.46 19.85
N TYR A 62 -13.93 -15.09 20.04
CA TYR A 62 -14.31 -13.74 20.48
C TYR A 62 -13.92 -13.49 21.93
N ALA A 63 -14.08 -14.49 22.81
CA ALA A 63 -13.66 -14.42 24.21
C ALA A 63 -12.14 -14.30 24.33
N PHE A 64 -11.38 -15.06 23.53
CA PHE A 64 -9.92 -14.95 23.48
C PHE A 64 -9.48 -13.55 23.03
N ALA A 65 -10.07 -13.02 21.96
CA ALA A 65 -9.79 -11.65 21.50
C ALA A 65 -10.12 -10.60 22.58
N ALA A 66 -11.25 -10.77 23.29
CA ALA A 66 -11.64 -9.89 24.40
C ALA A 66 -10.65 -9.95 25.58
N ILE A 67 -10.17 -11.14 25.94
CA ILE A 67 -9.15 -11.32 26.98
C ILE A 67 -7.86 -10.59 26.58
N VAL A 68 -7.33 -10.82 25.37
CA VAL A 68 -6.11 -10.18 24.88
C VAL A 68 -6.26 -8.65 24.87
N ALA A 69 -7.40 -8.14 24.37
CA ALA A 69 -7.70 -6.71 24.38
C ALA A 69 -7.77 -6.12 25.80
N SER A 70 -8.30 -6.88 26.77
CA SER A 70 -8.40 -6.45 28.17
C SER A 70 -7.03 -6.44 28.84
N LEU A 71 -6.18 -7.42 28.55
CA LEU A 71 -4.79 -7.48 29.03
C LEU A 71 -3.94 -6.32 28.49
N ALA A 72 -4.22 -5.85 27.26
CA ALA A 72 -3.51 -4.71 26.67
C ALA A 72 -3.71 -3.39 27.42
N VAL A 73 -4.75 -3.27 28.25
CA VAL A 73 -4.99 -2.08 29.10
C VAL A 73 -4.03 -2.04 30.29
N ILE A 74 -3.57 -3.20 30.78
CA ILE A 74 -2.75 -3.29 32.01
C ILE A 74 -1.46 -2.45 31.90
N PRO A 75 -0.63 -2.57 30.84
CA PRO A 75 0.59 -1.78 30.72
C PRO A 75 0.33 -0.27 30.64
N VAL A 76 -0.81 0.14 30.08
CA VAL A 76 -1.21 1.54 29.96
C VAL A 76 -1.63 2.08 31.33
N ALA A 77 -2.40 1.31 32.10
CA ALA A 77 -2.92 1.71 33.41
C ALA A 77 -1.82 1.86 34.48
N ILE A 78 -0.71 1.11 34.36
CA ILE A 78 0.42 1.18 35.30
C ILE A 78 1.48 2.21 34.88
N SER A 79 1.35 2.86 33.71
CA SER A 79 2.37 3.79 33.20
C SER A 79 2.25 5.17 33.85
N GLU A 80 3.27 5.57 34.60
CA GLU A 80 3.34 6.91 35.24
C GLU A 80 3.59 8.04 34.22
N GLN A 81 4.13 7.73 33.03
CA GLN A 81 4.37 8.71 31.97
C GLN A 81 3.18 8.93 31.03
N ALA A 82 2.03 8.34 31.33
CA ALA A 82 0.76 8.49 30.60
C ALA A 82 0.10 9.87 30.83
N ALA A 83 0.86 10.96 30.70
CA ALA A 83 0.34 12.32 30.78
C ALA A 83 -0.25 12.75 29.42
N THR A 84 -1.38 13.45 29.44
CA THR A 84 -2.02 13.98 28.24
C THR A 84 -1.06 14.94 27.51
N PRO A 85 -0.71 14.68 26.24
CA PRO A 85 0.15 15.58 25.47
C PRO A 85 -0.46 16.98 25.36
N GLU A 86 0.36 18.03 25.45
CA GLU A 86 -0.10 19.39 25.14
C GLU A 86 -0.55 19.48 23.68
N ILE A 87 -1.77 19.96 23.46
CA ILE A 87 -2.30 20.23 22.13
C ILE A 87 -1.56 21.47 21.57
N LYS A 88 -0.49 21.24 20.83
CA LYS A 88 0.17 22.30 20.06
C LYS A 88 -0.70 22.68 18.87
N ASN A 89 -0.72 23.96 18.51
CA ASN A 89 -1.42 24.45 17.31
C ASN A 89 -0.89 23.72 16.08
N HIS A 90 -1.67 22.76 15.57
CA HIS A 90 -1.35 22.09 14.31
C HIS A 90 -1.71 23.00 13.15
N VAL A 91 -0.81 23.11 12.17
CA VAL A 91 -1.14 23.71 10.87
C VAL A 91 -2.30 22.92 10.30
N HIS A 92 -3.42 23.59 10.01
CA HIS A 92 -4.60 22.93 9.48
C HIS A 92 -4.57 22.94 7.96
N VAL A 93 -4.64 21.77 7.33
CA VAL A 93 -4.79 21.61 5.87
C VAL A 93 -6.13 20.93 5.62
N SER A 94 -7.03 21.59 4.89
CA SER A 94 -8.34 20.99 4.55
C SER A 94 -8.21 19.99 3.39
N LEU A 95 -9.14 19.03 3.27
CA LEU A 95 -9.21 18.13 2.11
C LEU A 95 -9.20 18.87 0.77
N ARG A 96 -9.95 19.97 0.69
CA ARG A 96 -10.07 20.78 -0.53
C ARG A 96 -8.75 21.47 -0.87
N GLU A 97 -8.04 21.94 0.14
CA GLU A 97 -6.72 22.55 -0.01
C GLU A 97 -5.69 21.51 -0.43
N LEU A 98 -5.64 20.36 0.22
CA LEU A 98 -4.75 19.27 -0.17
C LEU A 98 -4.99 18.82 -1.61
N ALA A 99 -6.25 18.66 -2.02
CA ALA A 99 -6.61 18.29 -3.39
C ALA A 99 -6.26 19.38 -4.43
N ARG A 100 -6.09 20.63 -4.01
CA ARG A 100 -5.58 21.72 -4.87
C ARG A 100 -4.07 21.73 -4.96
N ILE A 101 -3.37 21.49 -3.85
CA ILE A 101 -1.91 21.46 -3.79
C ILE A 101 -1.39 20.22 -4.52
N VAL A 102 -1.91 19.03 -4.18
CA VAL A 102 -1.43 17.74 -4.70
C VAL A 102 -2.58 16.87 -5.23
N PRO A 103 -3.25 17.27 -6.33
CA PRO A 103 -4.38 16.52 -6.89
C PRO A 103 -4.03 15.08 -7.26
N THR A 104 -2.79 14.81 -7.72
CA THR A 104 -2.33 13.45 -8.02
C THR A 104 -2.28 12.60 -6.76
N GLY A 105 -1.73 13.12 -5.66
CA GLY A 105 -1.61 12.40 -4.38
C GLY A 105 -2.98 12.11 -3.77
N ALA A 106 -3.82 13.13 -3.65
CA ALA A 106 -5.18 13.01 -3.12
C ALA A 106 -6.03 12.01 -3.94
N GLY A 107 -6.01 12.13 -5.27
CA GLY A 107 -6.77 11.24 -6.16
C GLY A 107 -6.25 9.79 -6.11
N THR A 108 -4.93 9.60 -6.11
CA THR A 108 -4.32 8.26 -6.01
C THR A 108 -4.72 7.57 -4.71
N ILE A 109 -4.61 8.27 -3.57
CA ILE A 109 -4.93 7.68 -2.26
C ILE A 109 -6.42 7.32 -2.12
N LEU A 110 -7.31 8.17 -2.66
CA LEU A 110 -8.75 7.85 -2.70
C LEU A 110 -9.02 6.59 -3.52
N LEU A 111 -8.45 6.49 -4.72
CA LEU A 111 -8.65 5.34 -5.61
C LEU A 111 -7.98 4.07 -5.08
N VAL A 112 -6.82 4.19 -4.43
CA VAL A 112 -6.16 3.09 -3.72
C VAL A 112 -7.03 2.60 -2.56
N GLY A 113 -7.62 3.52 -1.80
CA GLY A 113 -8.63 3.19 -0.78
C GLY A 113 -9.77 2.38 -1.39
N LEU A 114 -10.34 2.85 -2.50
CA LEU A 114 -11.41 2.16 -3.24
C LEU A 114 -11.00 0.72 -3.64
N ALA A 115 -9.81 0.56 -4.21
CA ALA A 115 -9.28 -0.74 -4.61
C ALA A 115 -9.07 -1.67 -3.40
N HIS A 116 -8.39 -1.20 -2.35
CA HIS A 116 -8.10 -2.00 -1.16
C HIS A 116 -9.37 -2.38 -0.39
N GLY A 117 -10.33 -1.45 -0.29
CA GLY A 117 -11.63 -1.71 0.31
C GLY A 117 -12.37 -2.82 -0.43
N GLY A 118 -12.44 -2.74 -1.76
CA GLY A 118 -13.04 -3.78 -2.60
C GLY A 118 -12.35 -5.13 -2.44
N MET A 119 -11.01 -5.14 -2.48
CA MET A 119 -10.20 -6.33 -2.29
C MET A 119 -10.45 -7.00 -0.94
N LEU A 120 -10.27 -6.29 0.16
CA LEU A 120 -10.39 -6.86 1.50
C LEU A 120 -11.84 -7.19 1.85
N GLY A 121 -12.79 -6.32 1.46
CA GLY A 121 -14.21 -6.51 1.72
C GLY A 121 -14.82 -7.69 0.97
N MET A 122 -14.36 -7.95 -0.26
CA MET A 122 -14.90 -9.03 -1.08
C MET A 122 -14.06 -10.31 -1.09
N ALA A 123 -12.80 -10.30 -0.62
CA ALA A 123 -11.93 -11.48 -0.62
C ALA A 123 -12.53 -12.67 0.16
N VAL A 124 -13.05 -12.40 1.37
CA VAL A 124 -13.72 -13.44 2.19
C VAL A 124 -14.92 -14.00 1.45
N ILE A 125 -15.78 -13.11 0.92
CA ILE A 125 -17.03 -13.48 0.24
C ILE A 125 -16.73 -14.32 -1.01
N HIS A 126 -15.75 -13.90 -1.80
CA HIS A 126 -15.27 -14.65 -2.97
C HIS A 126 -14.85 -16.07 -2.58
N ALA A 127 -13.93 -16.21 -1.61
CA ALA A 127 -13.39 -17.49 -1.22
C ALA A 127 -14.45 -18.41 -0.57
N THR A 128 -15.40 -17.85 0.20
CA THR A 128 -16.51 -18.62 0.77
C THR A 128 -17.55 -19.02 -0.29
N ARG A 129 -17.86 -18.16 -1.27
CA ARG A 129 -18.77 -18.52 -2.38
C ARG A 129 -18.22 -19.64 -3.26
N ASP A 130 -16.89 -19.74 -3.38
CA ASP A 130 -16.21 -20.86 -4.04
C ASP A 130 -16.12 -22.14 -3.18
N GLY A 131 -16.78 -22.17 -2.01
CA GLY A 131 -16.89 -23.34 -1.16
C GLY A 131 -15.61 -23.70 -0.41
N LEU A 132 -14.65 -22.77 -0.29
CA LEU A 132 -13.40 -23.01 0.41
C LEU A 132 -13.62 -23.11 1.93
N SER A 133 -12.82 -23.95 2.58
CA SER A 133 -12.82 -24.07 4.04
C SER A 133 -12.38 -22.77 4.71
N VAL A 134 -12.85 -22.53 5.93
CA VAL A 134 -12.49 -21.32 6.73
C VAL A 134 -10.97 -21.16 6.84
N GLY A 135 -10.25 -22.24 7.08
CA GLY A 135 -8.78 -22.21 7.14
C GLY A 135 -8.14 -21.77 5.82
N ARG A 136 -8.67 -22.23 4.68
CA ARG A 136 -8.15 -21.83 3.37
C ARG A 136 -8.45 -20.38 3.05
N VAL A 137 -9.64 -19.88 3.40
CA VAL A 137 -10.01 -18.46 3.28
C VAL A 137 -9.01 -17.60 4.07
N GLY A 138 -8.70 -17.98 5.31
CA GLY A 138 -7.71 -17.30 6.15
C GLY A 138 -6.31 -17.25 5.50
N ILE A 139 -5.83 -18.37 4.96
CA ILE A 139 -4.53 -18.43 4.27
C ILE A 139 -4.47 -17.50 3.05
N LEU A 140 -5.53 -17.46 2.24
CA LEU A 140 -5.58 -16.60 1.05
C LEU A 140 -5.52 -15.11 1.43
N ILE A 141 -6.25 -14.71 2.46
CA ILE A 141 -6.29 -13.32 2.95
C ILE A 141 -4.99 -12.95 3.66
N ALA A 142 -4.39 -13.88 4.41
CA ALA A 142 -3.09 -13.68 5.02
C ALA A 142 -2.00 -13.52 3.95
N ALA A 143 -2.00 -14.35 2.91
CA ALA A 143 -1.06 -14.25 1.80
C ALA A 143 -1.14 -12.88 1.12
N LEU A 144 -2.35 -12.40 0.85
CA LEU A 144 -2.60 -11.05 0.31
C LEU A 144 -1.92 -9.97 1.16
N GLN A 145 -2.13 -9.96 2.48
CA GLN A 145 -1.55 -8.98 3.39
C GLN A 145 -0.03 -9.11 3.53
N LEU A 146 0.47 -10.34 3.70
CA LEU A 146 1.91 -10.62 3.81
C LEU A 146 2.67 -10.20 2.56
N GLY A 147 2.07 -10.36 1.39
CA GLY A 147 2.61 -9.83 0.13
C GLY A 147 2.81 -8.33 0.19
N GLY A 148 1.77 -7.60 0.62
CA GLY A 148 1.85 -6.17 0.85
C GLY A 148 2.98 -5.78 1.79
N MET A 149 3.07 -6.44 2.95
CA MET A 149 4.14 -6.20 3.92
C MET A 149 5.53 -6.43 3.31
N ALA A 150 5.73 -7.54 2.59
CA ALA A 150 7.01 -7.91 2.01
C ALA A 150 7.45 -6.93 0.91
N PHE A 151 6.52 -6.41 0.12
CA PHE A 151 6.82 -5.58 -1.06
C PHE A 151 6.78 -4.07 -0.76
N THR A 152 6.17 -3.67 0.37
CA THR A 152 6.07 -2.24 0.74
C THR A 152 7.43 -1.58 0.80
N TRP A 153 8.40 -2.20 1.48
CA TRP A 153 9.72 -1.60 1.61
C TRP A 153 10.46 -1.47 0.26
N PRO A 154 10.64 -2.54 -0.55
CA PRO A 154 11.37 -2.40 -1.81
C PRO A 154 10.67 -1.48 -2.81
N ILE A 155 9.32 -1.52 -2.91
CA ILE A 155 8.58 -0.65 -3.83
C ILE A 155 8.65 0.82 -3.40
N SER A 156 8.47 1.09 -2.10
CA SER A 156 8.54 2.47 -1.59
C SER A 156 9.94 3.03 -1.76
N SER A 157 10.98 2.25 -1.45
CA SER A 157 12.38 2.65 -1.67
C SER A 157 12.69 2.88 -3.15
N ALA A 158 12.18 2.04 -4.06
CA ALA A 158 12.34 2.26 -5.49
C ALA A 158 11.69 3.57 -5.95
N SER A 159 10.59 3.97 -5.31
CA SER A 159 9.89 5.22 -5.59
C SER A 159 10.64 6.47 -5.10
N ASP A 160 11.68 6.34 -4.28
CA ASP A 160 12.51 7.47 -3.89
C ASP A 160 13.54 7.86 -4.97
N ASP A 161 13.87 6.93 -5.87
CA ASP A 161 14.87 7.13 -6.93
C ASP A 161 14.26 7.26 -8.34
N ILE A 162 13.02 6.81 -8.51
CA ILE A 162 12.27 6.78 -9.78
C ILE A 162 10.98 7.58 -9.57
N ASP A 163 10.49 8.28 -10.60
CA ASP A 163 9.20 8.98 -10.55
C ASP A 163 8.12 8.09 -9.91
N ARG A 164 7.60 8.54 -8.77
CA ARG A 164 6.65 7.79 -7.93
C ARG A 164 5.39 7.40 -8.70
N ARG A 165 4.97 8.20 -9.66
CA ARG A 165 3.79 7.93 -10.51
C ARG A 165 4.09 6.79 -11.48
N ILE A 166 5.31 6.71 -12.01
CA ILE A 166 5.76 5.58 -12.86
C ILE A 166 5.80 4.29 -12.05
N ILE A 167 6.34 4.32 -10.82
CA ILE A 167 6.31 3.16 -9.92
C ILE A 167 4.86 2.71 -9.66
N GLY A 168 3.97 3.66 -9.37
CA GLY A 168 2.54 3.40 -9.22
C GLY A 168 1.92 2.75 -10.45
N LEU A 169 2.22 3.24 -11.66
CA LEU A 169 1.75 2.66 -12.92
C LEU A 169 2.21 1.20 -13.10
N LEU A 170 3.50 0.93 -12.88
CA LEU A 170 4.06 -0.42 -13.03
C LEU A 170 3.42 -1.41 -12.05
N CYS A 171 3.16 -0.95 -10.82
CA CYS A 171 2.43 -1.73 -9.82
C CYS A 171 1.01 -2.05 -10.27
N CYS A 172 0.27 -1.05 -10.79
CA CYS A 172 -1.08 -1.29 -11.33
C CYS A 172 -1.07 -2.27 -12.50
N ILE A 173 -0.11 -2.16 -13.43
CA ILE A 173 0.05 -3.12 -14.54
C ILE A 173 0.29 -4.53 -13.99
N GLY A 174 1.16 -4.66 -12.99
CA GLY A 174 1.43 -5.94 -12.32
C GLY A 174 0.17 -6.55 -11.70
N VAL A 175 -0.61 -5.76 -10.94
CA VAL A 175 -1.87 -6.23 -10.35
C VAL A 175 -2.88 -6.64 -11.42
N ILE A 176 -3.03 -5.87 -12.49
CA ILE A 176 -3.94 -6.19 -13.60
C ILE A 176 -3.54 -7.50 -14.27
N ALA A 177 -2.25 -7.69 -14.57
CA ALA A 177 -1.75 -8.91 -15.17
C ALA A 177 -1.96 -10.13 -14.26
N LEU A 178 -1.67 -10.00 -12.96
CA LEU A 178 -1.89 -11.07 -11.97
C LEU A 178 -3.38 -11.38 -11.79
N GLY A 179 -4.25 -10.37 -11.81
CA GLY A 179 -5.70 -10.54 -11.81
C GLY A 179 -6.19 -11.31 -13.05
N ALA A 180 -5.60 -11.08 -14.21
CA ALA A 180 -5.92 -11.84 -15.42
C ALA A 180 -5.47 -13.32 -15.32
N VAL A 181 -4.30 -13.58 -14.74
CA VAL A 181 -3.83 -14.95 -14.45
C VAL A 181 -4.71 -15.66 -13.41
N MET A 182 -5.31 -14.90 -12.50
CA MET A 182 -6.27 -15.45 -11.54
C MET A 182 -7.55 -15.94 -12.23
N LEU A 183 -8.00 -15.27 -13.31
CA LEU A 183 -9.16 -15.71 -14.11
C LEU A 183 -8.93 -17.05 -14.85
N SER A 184 -7.67 -17.42 -15.10
CA SER A 184 -7.35 -18.65 -15.84
C SER A 184 -7.26 -19.91 -14.98
N GLN A 185 -7.55 -19.82 -13.68
CA GLN A 185 -7.44 -20.97 -12.78
C GLN A 185 -8.52 -21.01 -11.69
N PRO A 186 -8.84 -22.20 -11.15
CA PRO A 186 -9.76 -22.31 -10.02
C PRO A 186 -9.16 -21.72 -8.74
N THR A 187 -9.98 -21.01 -7.96
CA THR A 187 -9.58 -20.36 -6.70
C THR A 187 -8.98 -21.33 -5.68
N GLY A 188 -9.44 -22.59 -5.66
CA GLY A 188 -8.94 -23.64 -4.76
C GLY A 188 -7.48 -24.06 -5.00
N ASN A 189 -6.87 -23.69 -6.13
CA ASN A 189 -5.49 -24.04 -6.44
C ASN A 189 -4.50 -23.50 -5.39
N ASN A 190 -3.42 -24.22 -5.12
CA ASN A 190 -2.33 -23.76 -4.26
C ASN A 190 -1.60 -22.55 -4.85
N TRP A 191 -1.55 -22.43 -6.18
CA TRP A 191 -0.98 -21.26 -6.85
C TRP A 191 -1.73 -19.95 -6.55
N THR A 192 -3.01 -20.01 -6.18
CA THR A 192 -3.80 -18.83 -5.77
C THR A 192 -3.19 -18.12 -4.55
N ILE A 193 -2.52 -18.85 -3.66
CA ILE A 193 -1.83 -18.28 -2.50
C ILE A 193 -0.71 -17.34 -2.97
N LEU A 194 0.12 -17.80 -3.91
CA LEU A 194 1.23 -17.02 -4.46
C LEU A 194 0.73 -15.86 -5.32
N LEU A 195 -0.37 -16.05 -6.06
CA LEU A 195 -1.00 -14.97 -6.81
C LEU A 195 -1.52 -13.87 -5.91
N LEU A 196 -2.28 -14.20 -4.86
CA LEU A 196 -2.78 -13.19 -3.93
C LEU A 196 -1.65 -12.51 -3.17
N PHE A 197 -0.60 -13.25 -2.79
CA PHE A 197 0.62 -12.66 -2.26
C PHE A 197 1.23 -11.63 -3.22
N ALA A 198 1.40 -11.98 -4.49
CA ALA A 198 1.92 -11.03 -5.48
C ALA A 198 0.98 -9.83 -5.71
N ILE A 199 -0.34 -10.07 -5.84
CA ILE A 199 -1.35 -9.01 -6.00
C ILE A 199 -1.29 -8.02 -4.83
N GLY A 200 -1.27 -8.54 -3.60
CA GLY A 200 -1.15 -7.70 -2.41
C GLY A 200 0.18 -6.96 -2.37
N GLY A 201 1.26 -7.61 -2.83
CA GLY A 201 2.59 -7.02 -2.91
C GLY A 201 2.70 -5.85 -3.89
N PHE A 202 1.99 -5.88 -5.01
CA PHE A 202 1.96 -4.73 -5.93
C PHE A 202 0.88 -3.70 -5.56
N SER A 203 -0.22 -4.12 -4.94
CA SER A 203 -1.34 -3.22 -4.60
C SER A 203 -1.07 -2.39 -3.36
N PHE A 204 -0.76 -3.03 -2.21
CA PHE A 204 -0.68 -2.33 -0.93
C PHE A 204 0.35 -1.20 -0.87
N PRO A 205 1.53 -1.31 -1.50
CA PRO A 205 2.52 -0.23 -1.50
C PRO A 205 2.07 1.04 -2.22
N LEU A 206 1.03 0.99 -3.04
CA LEU A 206 0.48 2.18 -3.72
C LEU A 206 0.05 3.27 -2.72
N TYR A 207 -0.38 2.90 -1.51
CA TYR A 207 -0.67 3.87 -0.45
C TYR A 207 0.60 4.62 -0.02
N ALA A 208 1.68 3.91 0.25
CA ALA A 208 2.96 4.51 0.65
C ALA A 208 3.55 5.38 -0.47
N VAL A 209 3.49 4.91 -1.72
CA VAL A 209 3.95 5.66 -2.90
C VAL A 209 3.15 6.95 -3.09
N GLY A 210 1.81 6.89 -2.99
CA GLY A 210 0.95 8.07 -3.07
C GLY A 210 1.14 9.05 -1.91
N GLY A 211 1.41 8.53 -0.71
CA GLY A 211 1.74 9.34 0.46
C GLY A 211 3.08 10.06 0.32
N ALA A 212 4.12 9.36 -0.13
CA ALA A 212 5.41 9.94 -0.39
C ALA A 212 5.35 11.00 -1.50
N TYR A 213 4.60 10.73 -2.58
CA TYR A 213 4.32 11.73 -3.62
C TYR A 213 3.62 12.96 -3.04
N THR A 214 2.69 12.80 -2.10
CA THR A 214 2.05 13.95 -1.47
C THR A 214 3.02 14.76 -0.62
N ASN A 215 3.91 14.08 0.10
CA ASN A 215 4.90 14.70 0.97
C ASN A 215 5.92 15.55 0.19
N ASP A 216 6.23 15.18 -1.06
CA ASP A 216 7.16 15.95 -1.91
C ASP A 216 6.62 17.35 -2.28
N TRP A 217 5.33 17.62 -2.08
CA TRP A 217 4.64 18.84 -2.52
C TRP A 217 4.07 19.69 -1.38
N VAL A 218 4.14 19.22 -0.13
CA VAL A 218 3.66 19.97 1.05
C VAL A 218 4.83 20.43 1.91
N SER A 219 4.68 21.57 2.59
CA SER A 219 5.75 22.06 3.46
C SER A 219 5.94 21.13 4.67
N PRO A 220 7.14 21.07 5.29
CA PRO A 220 7.38 20.25 6.47
C PRO A 220 6.38 20.48 7.61
N GLU A 221 5.91 21.71 7.79
CA GLU A 221 4.92 22.09 8.80
C GLU A 221 3.52 21.55 8.47
N GLN A 222 3.22 21.33 7.18
CA GLN A 222 1.95 20.80 6.67
C GLN A 222 1.92 19.27 6.60
N MET A 223 3.07 18.58 6.60
CA MET A 223 3.17 17.13 6.40
C MET A 223 2.26 16.32 7.35
N GLY A 224 2.20 16.69 8.63
CA GLY A 224 1.35 15.99 9.61
C GLY A 224 -0.14 16.13 9.28
N ALA A 225 -0.59 17.33 8.90
CA ALA A 225 -1.97 17.57 8.51
C ALA A 225 -2.32 16.91 7.17
N ALA A 226 -1.41 16.95 6.19
CA ALA A 226 -1.56 16.25 4.92
C ALA A 226 -1.73 14.74 5.13
N ALA A 227 -0.89 14.12 5.99
CA ALA A 227 -1.00 12.69 6.31
C ALA A 227 -2.38 12.32 6.87
N SER A 228 -2.93 13.13 7.79
CA SER A 228 -4.28 12.93 8.33
C SER A 228 -5.36 12.98 7.24
N GLN A 229 -5.26 13.93 6.32
CA GLN A 229 -6.17 14.05 5.18
C GLN A 229 -6.04 12.87 4.20
N LEU A 230 -4.83 12.34 3.99
CA LEU A 230 -4.63 11.14 3.17
C LEU A 230 -5.28 9.91 3.80
N VAL A 231 -5.12 9.71 5.11
CA VAL A 231 -5.82 8.63 5.84
C VAL A 231 -7.33 8.77 5.70
N THR A 232 -7.85 10.00 5.80
CA THR A 232 -9.27 10.30 5.61
C THR A 232 -9.74 9.92 4.21
N LEU A 233 -9.03 10.33 3.16
CA LEU A 233 -9.33 9.99 1.76
C LEU A 233 -9.28 8.47 1.51
N TYR A 234 -8.26 7.80 2.03
CA TYR A 234 -8.13 6.36 1.97
C TYR A 234 -9.32 5.67 2.63
N GLY A 235 -9.72 6.11 3.83
CA GLY A 235 -10.88 5.59 4.55
C GLY A 235 -12.19 5.75 3.78
N PHE A 236 -12.42 6.92 3.17
CA PHE A 236 -13.59 7.14 2.30
C PHE A 236 -13.59 6.19 1.10
N GLY A 237 -12.45 6.04 0.41
CA GLY A 237 -12.32 5.08 -0.68
C GLY A 237 -12.59 3.66 -0.20
N ALA A 238 -11.94 3.24 0.88
CA ALA A 238 -12.06 1.89 1.43
C ALA A 238 -13.46 1.53 1.89
N MET A 239 -14.23 2.51 2.39
CA MET A 239 -15.65 2.33 2.71
C MET A 239 -16.50 2.08 1.46
N ILE A 240 -16.24 2.80 0.37
CA ILE A 240 -16.99 2.70 -0.89
C ILE A 240 -16.56 1.45 -1.69
N GLY A 241 -15.31 1.01 -1.53
CA GLY A 241 -14.70 -0.09 -2.29
C GLY A 241 -15.54 -1.37 -2.38
N PRO A 242 -15.99 -1.96 -1.24
CA PRO A 242 -16.85 -3.14 -1.26
C PRO A 242 -18.16 -2.92 -2.00
N LEU A 243 -18.75 -1.72 -1.94
CA LEU A 243 -20.01 -1.40 -2.64
C LEU A 243 -19.80 -1.36 -4.16
N VAL A 244 -18.62 -0.97 -4.62
CA VAL A 244 -18.25 -0.97 -6.05
C VAL A 244 -17.82 -2.37 -6.50
N ALA A 245 -17.16 -3.14 -5.65
CA ALA A 245 -16.67 -4.48 -5.98
C ALA A 245 -17.78 -5.56 -5.91
N ALA A 246 -18.76 -5.43 -5.01
CA ALA A 246 -19.83 -6.43 -4.82
C ALA A 246 -20.64 -6.74 -6.09
N PRO A 247 -21.08 -5.75 -6.90
CA PRO A 247 -21.80 -6.01 -8.14
C PRO A 247 -21.06 -6.93 -9.12
N PHE A 248 -19.72 -6.90 -9.15
CA PHE A 248 -18.96 -7.81 -10.00
C PHE A 248 -19.20 -9.26 -9.59
N LEU A 249 -19.21 -9.57 -8.29
CA LEU A 249 -19.43 -10.92 -7.78
C LEU A 249 -20.88 -11.37 -7.94
N ASP A 250 -21.83 -10.44 -7.90
CA ASP A 250 -23.25 -10.75 -8.04
C ASP A 250 -23.65 -11.00 -9.50
N ILE A 251 -23.04 -10.28 -10.45
CA ILE A 251 -23.36 -10.38 -11.88
C ILE A 251 -22.53 -11.48 -12.57
N ILE A 252 -21.23 -11.54 -12.29
CA ILE A 252 -20.27 -12.40 -13.02
C ILE A 252 -20.01 -13.71 -12.22
N GLY A 253 -20.53 -13.81 -11.00
CA GLY A 253 -20.22 -14.91 -10.09
C GLY A 253 -18.82 -14.75 -9.48
N THR A 254 -18.18 -15.86 -9.07
CA THR A 254 -16.95 -15.78 -8.27
C THR A 254 -15.76 -15.18 -9.00
N GLN A 255 -15.70 -15.29 -10.34
CA GLN A 255 -14.72 -14.59 -11.18
C GLN A 255 -14.83 -13.05 -11.09
N GLY A 256 -15.99 -12.53 -10.67
CA GLY A 256 -16.21 -11.11 -10.42
C GLY A 256 -15.19 -10.50 -9.46
N PHE A 257 -14.64 -11.28 -8.53
CA PHE A 257 -13.60 -10.79 -7.64
C PHE A 257 -12.33 -10.36 -8.39
N ALA A 258 -11.81 -11.21 -9.28
CA ALA A 258 -10.64 -10.87 -10.11
C ALA A 258 -10.94 -9.70 -11.06
N TRP A 259 -12.13 -9.64 -11.66
CA TRP A 259 -12.55 -8.50 -12.47
C TRP A 259 -12.65 -7.19 -11.69
N SER A 260 -13.07 -7.23 -10.43
CA SER A 260 -13.10 -6.05 -9.56
C SER A 260 -11.68 -5.53 -9.31
N ILE A 261 -10.72 -6.43 -9.05
CA ILE A 261 -9.30 -6.07 -8.86
C ILE A 261 -8.75 -5.41 -10.13
N ILE A 262 -8.95 -6.05 -11.28
CA ILE A 262 -8.52 -5.54 -12.59
C ILE A 262 -9.09 -4.15 -12.83
N SER A 263 -10.40 -3.99 -12.65
CA SER A 263 -11.10 -2.74 -13.01
C SER A 263 -10.70 -1.58 -12.09
N LEU A 264 -10.59 -1.82 -10.78
CA LEU A 264 -10.19 -0.80 -9.81
C LEU A 264 -8.73 -0.38 -10.00
N HIS A 265 -7.83 -1.30 -10.32
CA HIS A 265 -6.44 -0.96 -10.64
C HIS A 265 -6.28 -0.32 -12.01
N ALA A 266 -7.11 -0.69 -13.00
CA ALA A 266 -7.16 0.01 -14.28
C ALA A 266 -7.61 1.47 -14.10
N LEU A 267 -8.54 1.74 -13.18
CA LEU A 267 -8.94 3.11 -12.86
C LEU A 267 -7.78 3.93 -12.27
N ILE A 268 -7.02 3.36 -11.32
CA ILE A 268 -5.80 4.01 -10.79
C ILE A 268 -4.78 4.24 -11.90
N LEU A 269 -4.54 3.22 -12.73
CA LEU A 269 -3.61 3.28 -13.87
C LEU A 269 -3.97 4.43 -14.81
N LEU A 270 -5.23 4.50 -15.26
CA LEU A 270 -5.72 5.54 -16.17
C LEU A 270 -5.61 6.93 -15.54
N PHE A 271 -5.93 7.06 -14.25
CA PHE A 271 -5.77 8.30 -13.51
C PHE A 271 -4.31 8.76 -13.49
N LEU A 272 -3.37 7.87 -13.17
CA LEU A 272 -1.93 8.19 -13.17
C LEU A 272 -1.42 8.56 -14.57
N ILE A 273 -1.84 7.84 -15.63
CA ILE A 273 -1.48 8.19 -17.02
C ILE A 273 -1.96 9.61 -17.36
N TYR A 274 -3.22 9.93 -17.02
CA TYR A 274 -3.78 11.26 -17.22
C TYR A 274 -2.95 12.33 -16.48
N ARG A 275 -2.64 12.09 -15.20
CA ARG A 275 -1.87 13.04 -14.37
C ARG A 275 -0.44 13.25 -14.88
N ILE A 276 0.24 12.21 -15.34
CA ILE A 276 1.59 12.33 -15.92
C ILE A 276 1.56 13.16 -17.21
N ARG A 277 0.57 12.93 -18.09
CA ARG A 277 0.46 13.67 -19.36
C ARG A 277 0.07 15.13 -19.16
N ALA A 278 -0.81 15.41 -18.21
CA ALA A 278 -1.32 16.76 -17.96
C ALA A 278 -0.37 17.61 -17.10
N TRP A 279 0.47 16.99 -16.26
CA TRP A 279 1.33 17.71 -15.30
C TRP A 279 2.72 17.09 -15.28
N HIS A 280 3.70 17.84 -15.78
CA HIS A 280 5.11 17.46 -15.72
C HIS A 280 5.67 17.83 -14.35
N GLU A 281 6.19 16.83 -13.65
CA GLU A 281 7.01 17.03 -12.45
C GLU A 281 8.45 17.22 -12.91
N PRO A 282 9.25 18.12 -12.29
CA PRO A 282 10.69 18.08 -12.47
C PRO A 282 11.18 16.75 -11.88
N VAL A 283 11.48 15.82 -12.77
CA VAL A 283 11.83 14.46 -12.42
C VAL A 283 13.14 14.47 -11.62
N THR A 284 13.10 14.11 -10.33
CA THR A 284 14.30 13.73 -9.57
C THR A 284 14.76 12.33 -10.00
N THR A 285 15.00 12.13 -11.30
CA THR A 285 15.62 10.90 -11.78
C THR A 285 17.09 10.97 -11.45
N LYS A 286 17.49 10.19 -10.45
CA LYS A 286 18.90 9.80 -10.35
C LYS A 286 19.30 9.07 -11.64
N HIS A 287 20.55 9.23 -12.07
CA HIS A 287 21.07 8.38 -13.14
C HIS A 287 20.90 6.91 -12.72
N TRP A 288 20.70 5.98 -13.66
CA TRP A 288 20.43 4.57 -13.31
C TRP A 288 21.55 3.97 -12.43
N ASP A 289 22.78 4.46 -12.62
CA ASP A 289 23.95 4.08 -11.82
C ASP A 289 23.98 4.65 -10.40
N ASP A 290 23.03 5.54 -10.06
CA ASP A 290 22.86 6.17 -8.75
C ASP A 290 21.57 5.71 -8.04
N VAL A 291 20.70 4.93 -8.71
CA VAL A 291 19.52 4.31 -8.11
C VAL A 291 19.96 3.33 -7.03
N SER A 292 19.33 3.31 -5.87
CA SER A 292 19.65 2.38 -4.79
C SER A 292 19.62 0.92 -5.25
N PHE A 293 20.42 0.07 -4.61
CA PHE A 293 20.43 -1.37 -4.89
C PHE A 293 19.03 -1.98 -4.82
N HIS A 294 18.22 -1.54 -3.84
CA HIS A 294 16.84 -2.00 -3.66
C HIS A 294 15.94 -1.63 -4.83
N GLY A 295 16.05 -0.40 -5.36
CA GLY A 295 15.34 0.01 -6.57
C GLY A 295 15.71 -0.81 -7.80
N ARG A 296 17.00 -1.11 -7.99
CA ARG A 296 17.48 -1.93 -9.13
C ARG A 296 17.10 -3.41 -9.00
N ALA A 297 17.20 -3.97 -7.80
CA ALA A 297 16.90 -5.38 -7.54
C ALA A 297 15.41 -5.71 -7.73
N PHE A 298 14.51 -4.74 -7.52
CA PHE A 298 13.08 -4.96 -7.69
C PHE A 298 12.62 -4.87 -9.16
N PHE A 299 13.23 -3.99 -9.98
CA PHE A 299 12.82 -3.74 -11.38
C PHE A 299 13.74 -4.38 -12.44
N ILE A 300 14.31 -5.55 -12.17
CA ILE A 300 15.23 -6.29 -13.07
C ILE A 300 14.76 -6.38 -14.55
N PRO A 301 13.45 -6.49 -14.89
CA PRO A 301 13.02 -6.45 -16.30
C PRO A 301 13.37 -5.13 -17.02
N ALA A 302 13.34 -3.99 -16.33
CA ALA A 302 13.76 -2.70 -16.88
C ALA A 302 15.28 -2.62 -17.12
N THR A 303 16.07 -3.36 -16.33
CA THR A 303 17.53 -3.47 -16.45
C THR A 303 17.94 -4.11 -17.79
N ILE A 304 17.20 -5.11 -18.27
CA ILE A 304 17.51 -5.77 -19.55
C ILE A 304 17.22 -4.83 -20.73
N VAL A 305 16.13 -4.06 -20.65
CA VAL A 305 15.76 -3.09 -21.70
C VAL A 305 16.73 -1.91 -21.72
N SER A 306 17.15 -1.37 -20.57
CA SER A 306 18.10 -0.25 -20.51
C SER A 306 19.52 -0.64 -20.92
N LEU A 307 19.98 -1.85 -20.57
CA LEU A 307 21.26 -2.40 -21.05
C LEU A 307 21.30 -2.56 -22.57
N GLY A 308 20.15 -2.86 -23.20
CA GLY A 308 20.01 -2.91 -24.66
C GLY A 308 20.13 -1.55 -25.34
N VAL A 309 19.61 -0.49 -24.70
CA VAL A 309 19.67 0.88 -25.23
C VAL A 309 21.06 1.49 -25.07
N ASN A 310 21.74 1.27 -23.93
CA ASN A 310 23.07 1.83 -23.67
C ASN A 310 24.17 1.21 -24.54
N ARG A 311 24.06 -0.09 -24.89
CA ARG A 311 25.02 -0.73 -25.81
C ARG A 311 24.96 -0.15 -27.23
N ARG A 312 23.79 0.29 -27.70
CA ARG A 312 23.67 0.94 -29.02
C ARG A 312 24.33 2.31 -29.02
N GLY A 313 24.10 3.14 -28.00
CA GLY A 313 24.69 4.48 -27.90
C GLY A 313 26.23 4.49 -27.75
N GLN A 314 26.79 3.56 -26.98
CA GLN A 314 28.24 3.44 -26.82
C GLN A 314 28.94 2.95 -28.11
N SER A 315 28.30 2.08 -28.90
CA SER A 315 28.88 1.59 -30.15
C SER A 315 29.02 2.69 -31.22
N THR A 316 28.05 3.60 -31.28
CA THR A 316 28.05 4.71 -32.24
C THR A 316 29.10 5.77 -31.89
N ARG A 317 29.23 6.11 -30.59
CA ARG A 317 30.27 7.04 -30.11
C ARG A 317 31.68 6.49 -30.32
N ARG A 318 31.91 5.20 -30.09
CA ARG A 318 33.22 4.58 -30.34
C ARG A 318 33.61 4.63 -31.82
N ARG A 319 32.66 4.37 -32.73
CA ARG A 319 32.88 4.44 -34.18
C ARG A 319 33.17 5.86 -34.66
N GLN A 320 32.50 6.88 -34.11
CA GLN A 320 32.78 8.29 -34.43
C GLN A 320 34.17 8.72 -33.93
N GLN A 321 34.54 8.35 -32.71
CA GLN A 321 35.87 8.66 -32.17
C GLN A 321 37.01 7.96 -32.93
N THR A 322 36.81 6.71 -33.38
CA THR A 322 37.80 6.02 -34.22
C THR A 322 37.92 6.63 -35.62
N ALA A 323 36.80 7.10 -36.19
CA ALA A 323 36.81 7.78 -37.49
C ALA A 323 37.49 9.16 -37.43
N GLU A 324 37.27 9.93 -36.37
CA GLU A 324 37.94 11.23 -36.16
C GLU A 324 39.45 11.07 -35.91
N GLN A 325 39.87 10.02 -35.20
CA GLN A 325 41.30 9.72 -35.01
C GLN A 325 42.01 9.30 -36.31
N GLN A 326 41.31 8.67 -37.25
CA GLN A 326 41.87 8.28 -38.54
C GLN A 326 41.94 9.43 -39.56
N GLN A 327 41.19 10.52 -39.35
CA GLN A 327 41.29 11.73 -40.19
C GLN A 327 42.41 12.69 -39.74
N GLN A 328 43.03 12.44 -38.58
CA GLN A 328 44.12 13.26 -38.02
C GLN A 328 45.52 12.66 -38.25
N LEU A 329 45.63 11.56 -38.99
CA LEU A 329 46.87 10.89 -39.41
C LEU A 329 47.00 10.93 -40.93
#